data_AF-A0A917D6G4-F1
#
_entry.id   AF-A0A917D6G4-F1
#
_cell.length_a   1.000
_cell.length_b   1.000
_cell.length_c   1.000
_cell.angle_alpha   90.00
_cell.angle_beta   90.00
_cell.angle_gamma   90.00
#
_symmetry.space_group_name_H-M   'P 1'
#
loop_
_entity.id
_entity.type
_entity.pdbx_description
1 polymer ?
#
loop_
_entity_poly.entity_id
_entity_poly.type
_entity_poly.pdbx_seq_one_letter_code
_entity_poly.pdbx_strand_id
1 'polypeptide(L)'
;MKKMMIALVILLVVVVGGLATLRFVNFNHLGAEQYYVKITADGAIEKETLDNGKVYETYWYKAYKAYNEEGKEISVDFSAQKNLRHDAYLRVYYKESKGITSYEEVQENEVPKKALEQL
;
A
#
# COMPACT_ATOMS: atom_id res chain seq x y z
N MET A 1 -39.01 2.88 29.85
CA MET A 1 -37.74 2.32 30.37
C MET A 1 -37.29 1.06 29.62
N LYS A 2 -38.08 -0.03 29.56
CA LYS A 2 -37.67 -1.28 28.85
C LYS A 2 -37.34 -1.10 27.35
N LYS A 3 -38.14 -0.33 26.60
CA LYS A 3 -37.89 -0.04 25.17
C LYS A 3 -36.57 0.72 24.93
N MET A 4 -36.21 1.63 25.84
CA MET A 4 -34.93 2.35 25.78
C MET A 4 -33.74 1.43 26.11
N MET A 5 -33.87 0.53 27.09
CA MET A 5 -32.83 -0.49 27.35
C MET A 5 -32.61 -1.41 26.16
N ILE A 6 -33.70 -1.88 25.52
CA ILE A 6 -33.58 -2.74 24.33
C ILE A 6 -32.89 -1.97 23.19
N ALA A 7 -33.27 -0.71 22.94
CA ALA A 7 -32.60 0.12 21.95
C ALA A 7 -31.11 0.33 22.27
N LEU A 8 -30.76 0.50 23.55
CA LEU A 8 -29.37 0.67 23.98
C LEU A 8 -28.55 -0.61 23.81
N VAL A 9 -29.13 -1.78 24.10
CA VAL A 9 -28.49 -3.09 23.87
C VAL A 9 -28.28 -3.32 22.37
N ILE A 10 -29.27 -3.02 21.54
CA ILE A 10 -29.15 -3.13 20.08
C ILE A 10 -28.03 -2.20 19.57
N LEU A 11 -28.00 -0.94 20.02
CA LEU A 11 -26.94 0.00 19.66
C LEU A 11 -25.57 -0.54 20.07
N LEU A 12 -25.44 -1.11 21.26
CA LEU A 12 -24.19 -1.65 21.76
C LEU A 12 -23.73 -2.86 20.95
N VAL A 13 -24.64 -3.75 20.54
CA VAL A 13 -24.34 -4.87 19.65
C VAL A 13 -23.89 -4.37 18.26
N VAL A 14 -24.54 -3.34 17.72
CA VAL A 14 -24.14 -2.73 16.43
C VAL A 14 -22.75 -2.08 16.52
N VAL A 15 -22.46 -1.36 17.60
CA VAL A 15 -21.15 -0.72 17.82
C VAL A 15 -20.06 -1.78 18.00
N VAL A 16 -20.28 -2.80 18.83
CA VAL A 16 -19.30 -3.88 19.04
C VAL A 16 -19.09 -4.68 17.75
N GLY A 17 -20.17 -5.00 17.03
CA GLY A 17 -20.12 -5.66 15.73
C GLY A 17 -19.33 -4.84 14.69
N GLY A 18 -19.61 -3.53 14.60
CA GLY A 18 -18.88 -2.61 13.71
C GLY A 18 -17.40 -2.46 14.07
N LEU A 19 -17.06 -2.39 15.36
CA LEU A 19 -15.67 -2.35 15.80
C LEU A 19 -14.92 -3.66 15.52
N ALA A 20 -15.61 -4.80 15.56
CA ALA A 20 -15.01 -6.10 15.26
C ALA A 20 -14.59 -6.22 13.78
N THR A 21 -15.34 -5.61 12.85
CA THR A 21 -15.01 -5.68 11.42
C THR A 21 -13.81 -4.82 11.04
N LEU A 22 -13.48 -3.76 11.80
CA LEU A 22 -12.34 -2.88 11.54
C LEU A 22 -10.99 -3.61 11.52
N ARG A 23 -10.87 -4.75 12.21
CA ARG A 23 -9.63 -5.55 12.19
C ARG A 23 -9.31 -6.14 10.82
N PHE A 24 -10.30 -6.27 9.94
CA PHE A 24 -10.14 -6.82 8.59
C PHE A 24 -9.94 -5.73 7.53
N VAL A 25 -9.97 -4.44 7.92
CA VAL A 25 -9.80 -3.32 7.00
C VAL A 25 -8.31 -3.01 6.84
N ASN A 26 -7.83 -3.04 5.60
CA ASN A 26 -6.50 -2.53 5.28
C ASN A 26 -6.57 -1.00 5.10
N PHE A 27 -6.22 -0.26 6.16
CA PHE A 27 -6.23 1.21 6.15
C PHE A 27 -5.23 1.82 5.16
N ASN A 28 -4.22 1.07 4.73
CA ASN A 28 -3.31 1.53 3.67
C ASN A 28 -4.02 1.54 2.31
N HIS A 29 -4.98 0.63 2.09
CA HIS A 29 -5.73 0.53 0.83
C HIS A 29 -6.97 1.43 0.83
N LEU A 30 -7.58 1.66 2.01
CA LEU A 30 -8.81 2.44 2.12
C LEU A 30 -8.61 3.87 1.59
N GLY A 31 -9.31 4.22 0.51
CA GLY A 31 -9.21 5.53 -0.15
C GLY A 31 -7.88 5.79 -0.84
N ALA A 32 -7.08 4.76 -1.12
CA ALA A 32 -5.91 4.87 -1.98
C ALA A 32 -6.30 4.65 -3.45
N GLU A 33 -5.70 5.43 -4.32
CA GLU A 33 -5.68 5.17 -5.76
C GLU A 33 -4.66 4.06 -6.07
N GLN A 34 -4.91 3.28 -7.11
CA GLN A 34 -4.01 2.21 -7.55
C GLN A 34 -3.20 2.69 -8.74
N TYR A 35 -1.90 2.49 -8.65
CA TYR A 35 -0.95 2.69 -9.75
C TYR A 35 -0.07 1.45 -9.88
N TYR A 36 0.64 1.35 -11.00
CA TYR A 36 1.48 0.22 -11.34
C TYR A 36 2.90 0.70 -11.67
N VAL A 37 3.90 -0.04 -11.20
CA VAL A 37 5.33 0.20 -11.49
C VAL A 37 5.99 -1.09 -11.92
N LYS A 38 7.08 -0.99 -12.69
CA LYS A 38 7.98 -2.10 -13.01
C LYS A 38 9.34 -1.84 -12.38
N ILE A 39 9.88 -2.81 -11.64
CA ILE A 39 11.19 -2.70 -11.01
C ILE A 39 12.28 -2.94 -12.05
N THR A 40 13.05 -1.90 -12.36
CA THR A 40 14.11 -1.93 -13.40
C THR A 40 15.51 -1.67 -12.84
N ALA A 41 15.63 -1.40 -11.53
CA ALA A 41 16.91 -1.18 -10.87
C ALA A 41 16.84 -1.58 -9.40
N ASP A 42 18.02 -1.85 -8.82
CA ASP A 42 18.16 -2.08 -7.39
C ASP A 42 17.78 -0.83 -6.59
N GLY A 43 17.22 -1.05 -5.40
CA GLY A 43 16.93 0.05 -4.47
C GLY A 43 18.21 0.66 -3.91
N ALA A 44 18.21 1.98 -3.72
CA ALA A 44 19.29 2.67 -3.02
C ALA A 44 19.30 2.25 -1.54
N ILE A 45 20.43 1.69 -1.08
CA ILE A 45 20.53 1.12 0.26
C ILE A 45 20.80 2.23 1.28
N GLU A 46 19.96 2.30 2.30
CA GLU A 46 20.18 3.06 3.52
C GLU A 46 20.38 2.09 4.68
N LYS A 47 21.45 2.27 5.47
CA LYS A 47 21.78 1.43 6.61
C LYS A 47 21.67 2.21 7.91
N GLU A 48 20.87 1.70 8.83
CA GLU A 48 20.77 2.22 10.20
C GLU A 48 21.39 1.21 11.16
N THR A 49 22.31 1.66 12.02
CA THR A 49 22.87 0.81 13.08
C THR A 49 22.22 1.19 14.40
N LEU A 50 21.54 0.23 15.02
CA LEU A 50 20.90 0.41 16.31
C LEU A 50 21.92 0.32 17.46
N ASP A 51 21.57 0.83 18.64
CA ASP A 51 22.42 0.81 19.85
C ASP A 51 22.89 -0.60 20.26
N ASN A 52 22.16 -1.64 19.86
CA ASN A 52 22.51 -3.05 20.12
C ASN A 52 23.42 -3.68 19.03
N GLY A 53 23.92 -2.88 18.08
CA GLY A 53 24.79 -3.31 16.99
C GLY A 53 24.07 -3.98 15.81
N LYS A 54 22.73 -4.10 15.83
CA LYS A 54 21.98 -4.60 14.67
C LYS A 54 21.95 -3.55 13.57
N VAL A 55 22.23 -3.99 12.34
CA VAL A 55 22.12 -3.17 11.14
C VAL A 55 20.78 -3.45 10.48
N TYR A 56 20.04 -2.38 10.20
CA TYR A 56 18.77 -2.39 9.50
C TYR A 56 18.97 -1.78 8.12
N GLU A 57 18.57 -2.50 7.07
CA GLU A 57 18.72 -2.04 5.68
C GLU A 57 17.36 -1.66 5.10
N THR A 58 17.27 -0.47 4.54
CA THR A 58 16.11 0.00 3.79
C THR A 58 16.51 0.25 2.34
N TYR A 59 15.74 -0.30 1.41
CA TYR A 59 15.96 -0.17 -0.03
C TYR A 59 14.99 0.88 -0.58
N TRP A 60 15.52 2.01 -1.05
CA TRP A 60 14.73 3.12 -1.54
C TRP A 60 14.61 3.13 -3.06
N TYR A 61 13.38 3.27 -3.54
CA TYR A 61 13.01 3.43 -4.94
C TYR A 61 12.51 4.85 -5.12
N LYS A 62 13.34 5.70 -5.75
CA LYS A 62 13.08 7.14 -5.88
C LYS A 62 12.75 7.51 -7.32
N ALA A 63 11.85 8.48 -7.50
CA ALA A 63 11.41 9.00 -8.78
C ALA A 63 10.94 7.92 -9.76
N TYR A 64 10.27 6.89 -9.26
CA TYR A 64 9.69 5.85 -10.09
C TYR A 64 8.45 6.38 -10.79
N LYS A 65 8.32 6.09 -12.09
CA LYS A 65 7.11 6.37 -12.86
C LYS A 65 6.07 5.30 -12.57
N ALA A 66 4.91 5.74 -12.12
CA ALA A 66 3.77 4.92 -11.77
C ALA A 66 2.59 5.27 -12.67
N TYR A 67 1.89 4.26 -13.18
CA TYR A 67 0.77 4.46 -14.12
C TYR A 67 -0.51 3.88 -13.55
N ASN A 68 -1.60 4.63 -13.56
CA ASN A 68 -2.91 4.09 -13.15
C ASN A 68 -3.53 3.25 -14.29
N GLU A 69 -4.73 2.72 -14.05
CA GLU A 69 -5.45 1.88 -15.02
C GLU A 69 -5.74 2.58 -16.37
N GLU A 70 -5.73 3.92 -16.39
CA GLU A 70 -5.94 4.74 -17.58
C GLU A 70 -4.62 5.10 -18.30
N GLY A 71 -3.46 4.72 -17.74
CA GLY A 71 -2.14 5.08 -18.24
C GLY A 71 -1.66 6.47 -17.78
N LYS A 72 -2.33 7.09 -16.80
CA LYS A 72 -1.90 8.38 -16.24
C LYS A 72 -0.68 8.20 -15.36
N GLU A 73 0.38 8.93 -15.69
CA GLU A 73 1.66 8.94 -14.98
C GLU A 73 1.61 9.77 -13.68
N ILE A 74 2.25 9.26 -12.64
CA ILE A 74 2.72 10.01 -11.47
C ILE A 74 4.17 9.61 -11.15
N SER A 75 4.89 10.50 -10.47
CA SER A 75 6.21 10.18 -9.90
C SER A 75 6.04 9.79 -8.43
N VAL A 76 6.60 8.64 -8.03
CA VAL A 76 6.47 8.11 -6.67
C VAL A 76 7.81 7.71 -6.07
N ASP A 77 7.88 7.83 -4.75
CA ASP A 77 8.96 7.32 -3.92
C ASP A 77 8.39 6.27 -2.96
N PHE A 78 9.10 5.16 -2.79
CA PHE A 78 8.74 4.11 -1.82
C PHE A 78 9.97 3.33 -1.38
N SER A 79 9.82 2.54 -0.31
CA SER A 79 10.90 1.72 0.22
C SER A 79 10.48 0.28 0.47
N ALA A 80 11.49 -0.59 0.55
CA ALA A 80 11.34 -2.00 0.85
C ALA A 80 12.36 -2.44 1.89
N GLN A 81 12.00 -3.48 2.65
CA GLN A 81 12.87 -4.12 3.66
C GLN A 81 13.86 -5.13 3.04
N LYS A 82 13.73 -5.35 1.74
CA LYS A 82 14.60 -6.19 0.93
C LYS A 82 14.67 -5.58 -0.46
N ASN A 83 15.77 -5.83 -1.18
CA ASN A 83 15.81 -5.46 -2.58
C ASN A 83 14.71 -6.22 -3.34
N LEU A 84 13.92 -5.49 -4.12
CA LEU A 84 12.84 -6.04 -4.92
C LEU A 84 13.40 -6.72 -6.17
N ARG A 85 12.69 -7.76 -6.61
CA ARG A 85 13.09 -8.56 -7.76
C ARG A 85 13.06 -7.71 -9.03
N HIS A 86 14.11 -7.80 -9.83
CA HIS A 86 14.15 -7.17 -11.15
C HIS A 86 13.02 -7.70 -12.04
N ASP A 87 12.47 -6.83 -12.89
CA ASP A 87 11.30 -7.08 -13.74
C ASP A 87 10.00 -7.43 -12.99
N ALA A 88 9.94 -7.27 -11.67
CA ALA A 88 8.69 -7.41 -10.94
C ALA A 88 7.74 -6.24 -11.26
N TYR A 89 6.47 -6.57 -11.50
CA TYR A 89 5.39 -5.60 -11.54
C TYR A 89 4.82 -5.44 -10.14
N LEU A 90 4.60 -4.20 -9.71
CA LEU A 90 3.92 -3.93 -8.46
C LEU A 90 2.64 -3.15 -8.71
N ARG A 91 1.59 -3.50 -7.95
CA ARG A 91 0.48 -2.59 -7.68
C ARG A 91 0.82 -1.79 -6.43
N VAL A 92 0.86 -0.47 -6.57
CA VAL A 92 1.13 0.48 -5.49
C VAL A 92 -0.14 1.23 -5.11
N TYR A 93 -0.33 1.45 -3.81
CA TYR A 93 -1.47 2.17 -3.25
C TYR A 93 -1.03 3.59 -2.91
N TYR A 94 -1.52 4.56 -3.66
CA TYR A 94 -1.14 5.97 -3.56
C TYR A 94 -2.24 6.79 -2.87
N LYS A 95 -1.84 7.67 -1.96
CA LYS A 95 -2.70 8.72 -1.41
C LYS A 95 -1.99 10.05 -1.57
N GLU A 96 -2.64 11.04 -2.18
CA GLU A 96 -2.05 12.36 -2.42
C GLU A 96 -1.46 12.99 -1.13
N SER A 97 -2.10 12.77 0.02
CA SER A 97 -1.63 13.27 1.31
C SER A 97 -0.50 12.48 1.97
N LYS A 98 -0.17 11.27 1.48
CA LYS A 98 0.78 10.34 2.14
C LYS A 98 1.83 9.71 1.22
N GLY A 99 1.69 9.82 -0.10
CA GLY A 99 2.47 9.02 -1.05
C GLY A 99 2.03 7.56 -1.09
N ILE A 100 2.98 6.64 -1.32
CA ILE A 100 2.73 5.20 -1.34
C ILE A 100 2.52 4.67 0.08
N THR A 101 1.34 4.12 0.35
CA THR A 101 0.98 3.55 1.66
C THR A 101 1.24 2.05 1.76
N SER A 102 1.21 1.34 0.62
CA SER A 102 1.57 -0.06 0.50
C SER A 102 1.79 -0.42 -0.97
N TYR A 103 2.37 -1.58 -1.21
CA TYR A 103 2.46 -2.18 -2.53
C TYR A 103 2.43 -3.70 -2.41
N GLU A 104 2.12 -4.36 -3.51
CA GLU A 104 2.17 -5.80 -3.65
C GLU A 104 2.68 -6.17 -5.04
N GLU A 105 3.44 -7.27 -5.11
CA GLU A 105 3.87 -7.84 -6.38
C GLU A 105 2.67 -8.48 -7.09
N VAL A 106 2.51 -8.18 -8.37
CA VAL A 106 1.44 -8.69 -9.23
C VAL A 106 2.04 -9.31 -10.48
N GLN A 107 1.29 -10.20 -11.13
CA GLN A 107 1.68 -10.73 -12.42
C GLN A 107 1.44 -9.70 -13.53
N GLU A 108 2.16 -9.82 -14.64
CA GLU A 108 2.01 -8.93 -15.80
C GLU A 108 0.55 -8.91 -16.33
N ASN A 109 -0.13 -10.06 -16.31
CA ASN A 109 -1.53 -10.18 -16.75
C ASN A 109 -2.55 -9.55 -15.77
N GLU A 110 -2.13 -9.16 -14.57
CA GLU A 110 -2.94 -8.42 -13.61
C GLU A 110 -2.76 -6.89 -13.76
N VAL A 111 -1.78 -6.45 -14.56
CA VAL A 111 -1.57 -5.04 -14.88
C VAL A 111 -2.56 -4.61 -15.96
N PRO A 112 -3.33 -3.51 -15.77
CA PRO A 112 -4.21 -2.96 -16.79
C PRO A 112 -3.45 -2.65 -18.07
N LYS A 113 -4.03 -3.01 -19.21
CA LYS A 113 -3.37 -2.90 -20.52
C LYS A 113 -2.74 -1.52 -20.79
N LYS A 114 -3.45 -0.44 -20.47
CA LYS A 114 -2.95 0.94 -20.67
C LYS A 114 -1.77 1.29 -19.76
N ALA A 115 -1.75 0.77 -18.53
CA ALA A 115 -0.60 0.91 -17.65
C ALA A 115 0.57 0.09 -18.18
N LEU A 116 0.32 -1.17 -18.57
CA LEU A 116 1.34 -2.08 -19.07
C LEU A 116 2.05 -1.55 -20.32
N GLU A 117 1.34 -0.88 -21.22
CA GLU A 117 1.92 -0.23 -22.42
C GLU A 117 2.90 0.91 -22.09
N GLN A 118 2.91 1.42 -20.85
CA GLN A 118 3.82 2.48 -20.40
C GLN A 118 5.02 1.96 -19.57
N LEU A 119 4.99 0.70 -19.13
CA LEU A 119 5.93 0.11 -18.16
C LEU A 119 7.17 -0.55 -18.79
#